data_AF-A0A257TNN0-F1
#
_entry.id   AF-A0A257TNN0-F1
#
_cell.length_a   1.000
_cell.length_b   1.000
_cell.length_c   1.000
_cell.angle_alpha   90.00
_cell.angle_beta   90.00
_cell.angle_gamma   90.00
#
_symmetry.space_group_name_H-M   'P 1'
#
loop_
_entity.id
_entity.type
_entity.pdbx_description
1 polymer ?
#
loop_
_entity_poly.entity_id
_entity_poly.type
_entity_poly.pdbx_seq_one_letter_code
_entity_poly.pdbx_strand_id
1 'polypeptide(L)'
;MDPYLEGDDWTSFHALLVTEIARYLSPRLRPKYVALPQRRFEVVDVPQMWVEIRDVAGRTLVTTVEILSPWNKRGQGREEYLDKRRKVLMRSSHLVEIDLLRRGKRLPMKDALPPASYYVVVARANERPKVQVWPIALDHPLPTFGVPLLGGDADVALDLQTCFQNVCDLGAFDLLVDYSKPPAVPRLPPRLVSKTAA
;
A
#
# COMPACT_ATOMS: atom_id res chain seq x y z
N MET A 1 -11.60 -3.31 -5.12
CA MET A 1 -10.34 -3.46 -5.91
C MET A 1 -10.57 -4.55 -6.94
N ASP A 2 -10.09 -4.36 -8.17
CA ASP A 2 -10.27 -5.34 -9.24
C ASP A 2 -9.26 -6.51 -9.11
N PRO A 3 -9.71 -7.75 -8.78
CA PRO A 3 -8.83 -8.90 -8.58
C PRO A 3 -8.02 -9.31 -9.81
N TYR A 4 -8.36 -8.82 -11.01
CA TYR A 4 -7.66 -9.12 -12.25
C TYR A 4 -6.36 -8.33 -12.42
N LEU A 5 -6.23 -7.18 -11.73
CA LEU A 5 -5.02 -6.34 -11.79
C LEU A 5 -3.79 -6.99 -11.15
N GLU A 6 -3.97 -8.08 -10.39
CA GLU A 6 -2.88 -8.84 -9.76
C GLU A 6 -2.07 -9.73 -10.74
N GLY A 7 -2.28 -9.55 -12.05
CA GLY A 7 -1.60 -10.22 -13.15
C GLY A 7 -0.46 -9.39 -13.76
N ASP A 8 -0.28 -9.51 -15.07
CA ASP A 8 0.84 -8.90 -15.81
C ASP A 8 0.80 -7.36 -15.80
N ASP A 9 -0.38 -6.78 -15.68
CA ASP A 9 -0.61 -5.34 -15.63
C ASP A 9 -0.23 -4.69 -14.30
N TRP A 10 0.05 -5.48 -13.26
CA TRP A 10 0.34 -4.97 -11.93
C TRP A 10 1.50 -3.97 -11.93
N THR A 11 2.54 -4.19 -12.73
CA THR A 11 3.71 -3.31 -12.78
C THR A 11 3.34 -1.89 -13.23
N SER A 12 2.53 -1.79 -14.29
CA SER A 12 2.05 -0.51 -14.82
C SER A 12 1.06 0.14 -13.85
N PHE A 13 0.11 -0.63 -13.33
CA PHE A 13 -0.85 -0.16 -12.34
C PHE A 13 -0.15 0.38 -11.08
N HIS A 14 0.85 -0.33 -10.58
CA HIS A 14 1.64 0.04 -9.41
C HIS A 14 2.37 1.39 -9.61
N ALA A 15 3.00 1.58 -10.78
CA ALA A 15 3.67 2.84 -11.13
C ALA A 15 2.72 4.03 -11.14
N LEU A 16 1.56 3.86 -11.77
CA LEU A 16 0.54 4.88 -11.86
C LEU A 16 -0.06 5.18 -10.47
N LEU A 17 -0.31 4.16 -9.64
CA LEU A 17 -0.86 4.34 -8.29
C LEU A 17 0.09 5.09 -7.36
N VAL A 18 1.40 4.80 -7.40
CA VAL A 18 2.40 5.57 -6.62
C VAL A 18 2.36 7.05 -7.02
N THR A 19 2.34 7.32 -8.33
CA THR A 19 2.32 8.68 -8.87
C THR A 19 1.03 9.40 -8.50
N GLU A 20 -0.10 8.71 -8.61
CA GLU A 20 -1.42 9.24 -8.30
C GLU A 20 -1.58 9.55 -6.80
N ILE A 21 -1.08 8.69 -5.92
CA ILE A 21 -1.06 8.98 -4.47
C ILE A 21 -0.24 10.24 -4.18
N ALA A 22 0.95 10.38 -4.77
CA ALA A 22 1.75 11.59 -4.60
C ALA A 22 1.04 12.85 -5.12
N ARG A 23 0.38 12.75 -6.28
CA ARG A 23 -0.42 13.84 -6.87
C ARG A 23 -1.61 14.21 -5.98
N TYR A 24 -2.33 13.21 -5.46
CA TYR A 24 -3.50 13.39 -4.58
C TYR A 24 -3.10 14.07 -3.26
N LEU A 25 -1.98 13.67 -2.66
CA LEU A 25 -1.51 14.22 -1.40
C LEU A 25 -0.91 15.62 -1.55
N SER A 26 -0.26 15.91 -2.67
CA SER A 26 0.45 17.18 -2.91
C SER A 26 -0.32 18.46 -2.56
N PRO A 27 -1.57 18.70 -3.02
CA PRO A 27 -2.31 19.92 -2.67
C PRO A 27 -2.70 19.98 -1.18
N ARG A 28 -2.83 18.84 -0.51
CA ARG A 28 -3.23 18.75 0.91
C ARG A 28 -2.05 18.91 1.87
N LEU A 29 -0.84 18.70 1.37
CA LEU A 29 0.42 18.75 2.14
C LEU A 29 1.08 20.13 2.12
N ARG A 30 0.76 20.96 1.12
CA ARG A 30 1.35 22.29 0.96
C ARG A 30 0.84 23.28 2.03
N PRO A 31 1.69 24.26 2.43
CA PRO A 31 3.06 24.47 1.97
C PRO A 31 4.12 23.70 2.77
N LYS A 32 3.76 23.09 3.90
CA LYS A 32 4.71 22.55 4.88
C LYS A 32 5.40 21.26 4.42
N TYR A 33 4.71 20.45 3.62
CA TYR A 33 5.19 19.16 3.17
C TYR A 33 5.11 19.01 1.65
N VAL A 34 5.94 18.10 1.13
CA VAL A 34 5.90 17.62 -0.26
C VAL A 34 5.77 16.10 -0.29
N ALA A 35 4.94 15.59 -1.18
CA ALA A 35 4.89 14.15 -1.51
C ALA A 35 5.73 13.92 -2.76
N LEU A 36 6.73 13.05 -2.67
CA LEU A 36 7.67 12.77 -3.74
C LEU A 36 7.63 11.28 -4.10
N PRO A 37 7.22 10.91 -5.32
CA PRO A 37 7.38 9.53 -5.77
C PRO A 37 8.87 9.22 -5.88
N GLN A 38 9.28 8.11 -5.30
CA GLN A 38 10.63 7.57 -5.35
C GLN A 38 10.65 6.32 -6.21
N ARG A 39 11.78 6.08 -6.86
CA ARG A 39 12.04 4.85 -7.62
C ARG A 39 13.43 4.35 -7.32
N ARG A 40 13.58 3.04 -7.16
CA ARG A 40 14.87 2.36 -7.09
C ARG A 40 14.85 1.11 -7.96
N PHE A 41 15.95 0.87 -8.66
CA PHE A 41 16.17 -0.40 -9.36
C PHE A 41 16.85 -1.39 -8.40
N GLU A 42 16.29 -2.59 -8.32
CA GLU A 42 16.93 -3.73 -7.65
C GLU A 42 17.64 -4.61 -8.67
N VAL A 43 18.34 -5.66 -8.21
CA VAL A 43 19.29 -6.49 -8.99
C VAL A 43 18.69 -7.09 -10.28
N VAL A 44 17.36 -7.13 -10.40
CA VAL A 44 16.62 -7.72 -11.54
C VAL A 44 15.90 -6.67 -12.42
N ASP A 45 16.35 -5.41 -12.41
CA ASP A 45 15.75 -4.29 -13.18
C ASP A 45 14.23 -4.06 -12.95
N VAL A 46 13.67 -4.62 -11.88
CA VAL A 46 12.28 -4.35 -11.48
C VAL A 46 12.27 -3.04 -10.67
N PRO A 47 11.62 -1.96 -11.16
CA PRO A 47 11.55 -0.71 -10.42
C PRO A 47 10.67 -0.88 -9.17
N GLN A 48 11.26 -0.67 -8.00
CA GLN A 48 10.52 -0.50 -6.75
C GLN A 48 10.16 0.99 -6.60
N MET A 49 8.89 1.27 -6.31
CA MET A 49 8.38 2.64 -6.21
C MET A 49 7.54 2.84 -4.96
N TRP A 50 7.65 4.02 -4.38
CA TRP A 50 6.95 4.43 -3.15
C TRP A 50 6.79 5.94 -3.10
N VAL A 51 6.03 6.46 -2.14
CA VAL A 51 5.93 7.91 -1.90
C VAL A 51 6.67 8.27 -0.61
N GLU A 52 7.48 9.32 -0.67
CA GLU A 52 8.04 9.96 0.51
C GLU A 52 7.37 11.30 0.76
N ILE A 53 6.82 11.47 1.95
CA ILE A 53 6.39 12.76 2.46
C ILE A 53 7.57 13.36 3.23
N ARG A 54 7.99 14.55 2.81
CA ARG A 54 9.11 15.27 3.42
C ARG A 54 8.68 16.66 3.86
N ASP A 55 9.21 17.07 5.01
CA ASP A 55 9.11 18.46 5.47
C ASP A 55 9.91 19.38 4.56
N VAL A 56 9.35 20.51 4.14
CA VAL A 56 9.99 21.44 3.20
C VAL A 56 11.17 22.16 3.84
N ALA A 57 11.03 22.57 5.10
CA ALA A 57 12.05 23.36 5.80
C ALA A 57 13.31 22.53 6.08
N GLY A 58 13.13 21.34 6.66
CA GLY A 58 14.22 20.46 7.09
C GLY A 58 14.57 19.34 6.12
N ARG A 59 13.85 19.17 5.00
CA ARG A 59 13.99 18.06 4.03
C ARG A 59 13.97 16.67 4.66
N THR A 60 13.39 16.57 5.85
CA THR A 60 13.40 15.36 6.68
C THR A 60 12.28 14.44 6.21
N LEU A 61 12.56 13.14 6.14
CA LEU A 61 11.56 12.12 5.83
C LEU A 61 10.56 12.02 6.99
N VAL A 62 9.31 12.35 6.70
CA VAL A 62 8.20 12.32 7.66
C VAL A 62 7.51 10.97 7.57
N THR A 63 7.03 10.61 6.37
CA THR A 63 6.24 9.38 6.16
C THR A 63 6.63 8.70 4.86
N THR A 64 6.88 7.40 4.92
CA THR A 64 7.03 6.54 3.75
C THR A 64 5.70 5.84 3.48
N VAL A 65 5.16 5.96 2.27
CA VAL A 65 3.99 5.22 1.81
C VAL A 65 4.43 4.18 0.79
N GLU A 66 4.47 2.92 1.21
CA GLU A 66 4.81 1.76 0.40
C GLU A 66 3.57 1.11 -0.17
N ILE A 67 3.54 0.93 -1.49
CA ILE A 67 2.57 0.07 -2.16
C ILE A 67 3.31 -1.23 -2.48
N LEU A 68 2.85 -2.36 -1.97
CA LEU A 68 3.56 -3.63 -2.16
C LEU A 68 3.49 -4.09 -3.61
N SER A 69 4.61 -4.60 -4.11
CA SER A 69 4.70 -5.33 -5.37
C SER A 69 4.83 -6.85 -5.11
N PRO A 70 4.53 -7.71 -6.11
CA PRO A 70 4.73 -9.16 -5.99
C PRO A 70 6.15 -9.53 -5.56
N TRP A 71 7.14 -8.73 -5.96
CA TRP A 71 8.54 -8.90 -5.58
C TRP A 71 8.73 -8.83 -4.06
N ASN A 72 8.03 -7.93 -3.37
CA ASN A 72 8.15 -7.76 -1.91
C ASN A 72 7.56 -8.94 -1.10
N LYS A 73 6.87 -9.89 -1.74
CA LYS A 73 6.13 -10.97 -1.08
C LYS A 73 6.69 -12.37 -1.33
N ARG A 74 7.78 -12.52 -2.08
CA ARG A 74 8.41 -13.81 -2.40
C ARG A 74 9.93 -13.71 -2.57
N GLY A 75 10.63 -14.83 -2.40
CA GLY A 75 12.06 -14.98 -2.71
C GLY A 75 12.95 -13.89 -2.12
N GLN A 76 14.00 -13.53 -2.86
CA GLN A 76 14.98 -12.50 -2.50
C GLN A 76 14.34 -11.11 -2.30
N GLY A 77 13.41 -10.71 -3.17
CA GLY A 77 12.75 -9.41 -3.06
C GLY A 77 11.97 -9.20 -1.75
N ARG A 78 11.46 -10.29 -1.17
CA ARG A 78 10.89 -10.26 0.18
C ARG A 78 11.95 -9.97 1.23
N GLU A 79 13.10 -10.61 1.17
CA GLU A 79 14.18 -10.42 2.14
C GLU A 79 14.68 -8.97 2.10
N GLU A 80 14.89 -8.44 0.89
CA GLU A 80 15.28 -7.05 0.63
C GLU A 80 14.23 -6.07 1.19
N TYR A 81 12.95 -6.32 0.91
CA TYR A 81 11.88 -5.48 1.45
C TYR A 81 11.78 -5.56 2.97
N LEU A 82 11.93 -6.74 3.58
CA LEU A 82 11.89 -6.88 5.04
C LEU A 82 13.06 -6.16 5.73
N ASP A 83 14.24 -6.12 5.10
CA ASP A 83 15.35 -5.33 5.58
C ASP A 83 15.08 -3.82 5.45
N LYS A 84 14.56 -3.35 4.30
CA LYS A 84 14.08 -1.96 4.12
C LYS A 84 13.05 -1.59 5.18
N ARG A 85 12.02 -2.43 5.37
CA ARG A 85 10.96 -2.26 6.37
C ARG A 85 11.54 -2.11 7.77
N ARG A 86 12.47 -2.98 8.17
CA ARG A 86 13.16 -2.88 9.47
C ARG A 86 13.90 -1.54 9.60
N LYS A 87 14.65 -1.13 8.57
CA LYS A 87 15.39 0.15 8.56
C LYS A 87 14.46 1.37 8.69
N VAL A 88 13.30 1.37 8.05
CA VAL A 88 12.30 2.45 8.20
C VAL A 88 11.68 2.43 9.60
N LEU A 89 11.33 1.24 10.11
CA LEU A 89 10.73 1.10 11.45
C LEU A 89 11.67 1.50 12.59
N MET A 90 12.99 1.43 12.39
CA MET A 90 14.01 1.91 13.34
C MET A 90 14.27 3.42 13.28
N ARG A 91 13.69 4.14 12.30
CA ARG A 91 13.81 5.60 12.16
C ARG A 91 12.61 6.32 12.78
N SER A 92 12.74 7.64 12.93
CA SER A 92 11.68 8.54 13.41
C SER A 92 10.58 8.83 12.38
N SER A 93 10.69 8.32 11.15
CA SER A 93 9.66 8.47 10.11
C SER A 93 8.54 7.45 10.29
N HIS A 94 7.31 7.82 9.94
CA HIS A 94 6.17 6.91 9.89
C HIS A 94 6.25 5.99 8.65
N LEU A 95 5.56 4.86 8.71
CA LEU A 95 5.45 3.91 7.60
C LEU A 95 3.99 3.58 7.35
N VAL A 96 3.55 3.72 6.11
CA VAL A 96 2.26 3.23 5.59
C VAL A 96 2.56 2.12 4.60
N GLU A 97 1.97 0.94 4.78
CA GLU A 97 2.09 -0.20 3.87
C GLU A 97 0.71 -0.51 3.29
N ILE A 98 0.59 -0.49 1.96
CA ILE A 98 -0.63 -0.78 1.21
C ILE A 98 -0.41 -2.11 0.48
N ASP A 99 -1.02 -3.19 0.98
CA ASP A 99 -0.95 -4.54 0.44
C ASP A 99 -2.23 -4.88 -0.32
N LEU A 100 -2.27 -4.55 -1.61
CA LEU A 100 -3.36 -4.91 -2.52
C LEU A 100 -3.11 -6.25 -3.25
N LEU A 101 -2.25 -7.12 -2.71
CA LEU A 101 -1.89 -8.39 -3.33
C LEU A 101 -2.40 -9.55 -2.49
N ARG A 102 -3.10 -10.53 -3.06
CA ARG A 102 -3.51 -11.77 -2.40
C ARG A 102 -2.46 -12.86 -2.53
N ARG A 103 -1.70 -12.88 -3.63
CA ARG A 103 -0.53 -13.76 -3.82
C ARG A 103 0.64 -13.40 -2.89
N GLY A 104 1.50 -14.38 -2.69
CA GLY A 104 2.72 -14.28 -1.88
C GLY A 104 2.47 -14.30 -0.38
N LYS A 105 3.55 -14.20 0.40
CA LYS A 105 3.48 -14.28 1.87
C LYS A 105 3.14 -12.90 2.45
N ARG A 106 2.18 -12.83 3.37
CA ARG A 106 1.87 -11.59 4.12
C ARG A 106 3.10 -11.09 4.87
N LEU A 107 3.20 -9.77 5.09
CA LEU A 107 4.28 -9.21 5.90
C LEU A 107 4.19 -9.73 7.34
N PRO A 108 5.32 -9.94 8.03
CA PRO A 108 5.32 -10.47 9.38
C PRO A 108 4.71 -9.44 10.34
N MET A 109 3.75 -9.89 11.14
CA MET A 109 3.09 -9.13 12.20
C MET A 109 3.24 -9.90 13.51
N LYS A 110 3.32 -9.20 14.64
CA LYS A 110 3.39 -9.84 15.97
C LYS A 110 2.10 -10.60 16.24
N ASP A 111 0.97 -9.93 16.04
CA ASP A 111 -0.36 -10.50 16.17
C ASP A 111 -0.90 -10.90 14.79
N ALA A 112 -1.76 -11.91 14.74
CA ALA A 112 -2.39 -12.34 13.50
C ALA A 112 -3.29 -11.22 12.93
N LEU A 113 -3.15 -10.94 11.63
CA LEU A 113 -4.04 -10.00 10.96
C LEU A 113 -5.48 -10.56 10.90
N PRO A 114 -6.49 -9.71 11.07
CA PRO A 114 -7.88 -10.12 10.87
C PRO A 114 -8.07 -10.63 9.43
N PRO A 115 -8.93 -11.62 9.17
CA PRO A 115 -9.12 -12.16 7.82
C PRO A 115 -9.61 -11.12 6.82
N ALA A 116 -8.80 -10.81 5.82
CA ALA A 116 -9.14 -9.91 4.72
C ALA A 116 -8.31 -10.19 3.45
N SER A 117 -8.77 -9.64 2.32
CA SER A 117 -8.11 -9.78 1.02
C SER A 117 -6.93 -8.82 0.86
N TYR A 118 -7.10 -7.59 1.34
CA TYR A 118 -6.10 -6.52 1.28
C TYR A 118 -5.97 -5.84 2.63
N TYR A 119 -4.85 -5.12 2.81
CA TYR A 119 -4.58 -4.42 4.06
C TYR A 119 -3.95 -3.07 3.77
N VAL A 120 -4.35 -2.06 4.55
CA VAL A 120 -3.50 -0.89 4.82
C VAL A 120 -2.99 -1.02 6.25
N VAL A 121 -1.69 -0.81 6.45
CA VAL A 121 -1.06 -0.78 7.77
C VAL A 121 -0.40 0.58 7.95
N VAL A 122 -0.70 1.26 9.04
CA VAL A 122 -0.08 2.54 9.41
C VAL A 122 0.70 2.34 10.71
N ALA A 123 2.03 2.46 10.62
CA ALA A 123 2.96 2.34 11.73
C ALA A 123 3.54 3.72 12.06
N ARG A 124 2.93 4.40 13.04
CA ARG A 124 3.37 5.72 13.49
C ARG A 124 4.62 5.61 14.35
N ALA A 125 5.63 6.43 14.08
CA ALA A 125 6.91 6.36 14.79
C ALA A 125 6.76 6.49 16.32
N ASN A 126 5.83 7.34 16.78
CA ASN A 126 5.55 7.61 18.20
C ASN A 126 4.64 6.58 18.90
N GLU A 127 4.04 5.63 18.17
CA GLU A 127 3.13 4.61 18.74
C GLU A 127 3.69 3.19 18.62
N ARG A 128 4.85 3.02 17.97
CA ARG A 128 5.49 1.71 17.82
C ARG A 128 5.75 1.07 19.20
N PRO A 129 5.55 -0.26 19.33
CA PRO A 129 5.35 -1.22 18.24
C PRO A 129 3.90 -1.39 17.77
N LYS A 130 2.93 -0.59 18.27
CA LYS A 130 1.54 -0.67 17.81
C LYS A 130 1.41 -0.11 16.40
N VAL A 131 0.44 -0.65 15.66
CA VAL A 131 0.07 -0.19 14.32
C VAL A 131 -1.44 -0.10 14.20
N GLN A 132 -1.91 0.71 13.26
CA GLN A 132 -3.30 0.72 12.84
C GLN A 132 -3.44 -0.14 11.57
N VAL A 133 -4.52 -0.93 11.48
CA VAL A 133 -4.75 -1.86 10.37
C VAL A 133 -6.15 -1.65 9.82
N TRP A 134 -6.26 -1.48 8.51
CA TRP A 134 -7.51 -1.50 7.77
C TRP A 134 -7.58 -2.82 7.00
N PRO A 135 -8.35 -3.82 7.48
CA PRO A 135 -8.69 -4.99 6.68
C PRO A 135 -9.67 -4.60 5.57
N ILE A 136 -9.44 -5.09 4.35
CA ILE A 136 -10.27 -4.76 3.20
C ILE A 136 -10.73 -6.07 2.52
N ALA A 137 -12.05 -6.26 2.50
CA ALA A 137 -12.66 -7.35 1.75
C ALA A 137 -12.64 -7.04 0.23
N LEU A 138 -12.63 -8.09 -0.59
CA LEU A 138 -12.45 -7.96 -2.04
C LEU A 138 -13.53 -7.10 -2.71
N ASP A 139 -14.76 -7.24 -2.23
CA ASP A 139 -15.99 -6.61 -2.70
C ASP A 139 -16.28 -5.26 -2.02
N HIS A 140 -15.43 -4.82 -1.09
CA HIS A 140 -15.58 -3.54 -0.40
C HIS A 140 -14.77 -2.45 -1.10
N PRO A 141 -15.23 -1.18 -1.01
CA PRO A 141 -14.43 -0.05 -1.46
C PRO A 141 -13.11 0.03 -0.69
N LEU A 142 -12.07 0.54 -1.33
CA LEU A 142 -10.81 0.85 -0.67
C LEU A 142 -11.03 1.99 0.36
N PRO A 143 -10.33 1.97 1.50
CA PRO A 143 -10.60 2.90 2.58
C PRO A 143 -10.04 4.30 2.32
N THR A 144 -10.65 5.29 2.95
CA THR A 144 -9.98 6.54 3.29
C THR A 144 -9.32 6.38 4.65
N PHE A 145 -8.04 6.76 4.77
CA PHE A 145 -7.31 6.69 6.03
C PHE A 145 -6.36 7.88 6.22
N GLY A 146 -5.98 8.13 7.47
CA GLY A 146 -5.05 9.20 7.82
C GLY A 146 -3.60 8.80 7.54
N VAL A 147 -2.89 9.61 6.75
CA VAL A 147 -1.44 9.51 6.57
C VAL A 147 -0.78 10.44 7.59
N PRO A 148 0.01 9.90 8.53
CA PRO A 148 0.60 10.67 9.61
C PRO A 148 1.61 11.71 9.10
N LEU A 149 1.71 12.82 9.81
CA LEU A 149 2.69 13.89 9.62
C LEU A 149 3.49 14.12 10.90
N LEU A 150 4.30 15.19 10.96
CA LEU A 150 5.07 15.49 12.17
C LEU A 150 4.14 15.77 13.36
N GLY A 151 4.67 15.57 14.58
CA GLY A 151 3.93 15.81 15.81
C GLY A 151 3.35 17.22 15.89
N GLY A 152 2.06 17.31 16.17
CA GLY A 152 1.30 18.56 16.22
C GLY A 152 0.49 18.85 14.96
N ASP A 153 0.77 18.20 13.83
CA ASP A 153 -0.06 18.28 12.64
C ASP A 153 -1.07 17.13 12.59
N ALA A 154 -2.28 17.44 12.14
CA ALA A 154 -3.28 16.42 11.88
C ALA A 154 -2.86 15.54 10.70
N ASP A 155 -3.29 14.28 10.71
CA ASP A 155 -3.14 13.39 9.58
C ASP A 155 -3.78 13.99 8.31
N VAL A 156 -3.13 13.77 7.17
CA VAL A 156 -3.74 14.06 5.88
C VAL A 156 -4.56 12.87 5.40
N ALA A 157 -5.83 13.09 5.06
CA ALA A 157 -6.69 12.03 4.55
C ALA A 157 -6.21 11.58 3.15
N LEU A 158 -5.97 10.28 2.97
CA LEU A 158 -5.75 9.63 1.69
C LEU A 158 -6.97 8.77 1.36
N ASP A 159 -7.72 9.17 0.33
CA ASP A 159 -8.80 8.37 -0.24
C ASP A 159 -8.21 7.41 -1.27
N LEU A 160 -7.98 6.16 -0.84
CA LEU A 160 -7.36 5.16 -1.70
C LEU A 160 -8.30 4.71 -2.82
N GLN A 161 -9.62 4.78 -2.63
CA GLN A 161 -10.59 4.41 -3.66
C GLN A 161 -10.57 5.42 -4.81
N THR A 162 -10.52 6.71 -4.50
CA THR A 162 -10.39 7.76 -5.51
C THR A 162 -9.08 7.63 -6.30
N CYS A 163 -7.94 7.42 -5.61
CA CYS A 163 -6.65 7.19 -6.29
C CYS A 163 -6.69 5.96 -7.20
N PHE A 164 -7.30 4.87 -6.73
CA PHE A 164 -7.46 3.64 -7.52
C PHE A 164 -8.30 3.90 -8.78
N GLN A 165 -9.45 4.56 -8.64
CA GLN A 165 -10.35 4.83 -9.76
C GLN A 165 -9.68 5.71 -10.82
N ASN A 166 -8.99 6.77 -10.40
CA ASN A 166 -8.26 7.65 -11.32
C ASN A 166 -7.21 6.89 -12.14
N VAL A 167 -6.53 5.91 -11.54
CA VAL A 167 -5.55 5.06 -12.25
C VAL A 167 -6.24 4.09 -13.20
N CYS A 168 -7.34 3.48 -12.77
CA CYS A 168 -8.13 2.60 -13.61
C CYS A 168 -8.62 3.34 -14.86
N ASP A 169 -9.18 4.54 -14.69
CA ASP A 169 -9.69 5.38 -15.77
C ASP A 169 -8.55 5.85 -16.69
N LEU A 170 -7.42 6.27 -16.12
CA LEU A 170 -6.26 6.75 -16.89
C LEU A 170 -5.60 5.64 -17.72
N GLY A 171 -5.47 4.45 -17.15
CA GLY A 171 -4.84 3.31 -17.82
C GLY A 171 -5.79 2.52 -18.72
N ALA A 172 -7.09 2.81 -18.70
CA ALA A 172 -8.15 2.03 -19.35
C ALA A 172 -7.99 0.52 -19.09
N PHE A 173 -7.69 0.16 -17.83
CA PHE A 173 -7.39 -1.22 -17.47
C PHE A 173 -8.60 -2.15 -17.68
N ASP A 174 -9.82 -1.61 -17.67
CA ASP A 174 -11.04 -2.31 -18.05
C ASP A 174 -10.99 -2.88 -19.48
N LEU A 175 -10.23 -2.26 -20.38
CA LEU A 175 -10.01 -2.73 -21.76
C LEU A 175 -8.91 -3.80 -21.86
N LEU A 176 -8.01 -3.88 -20.87
CA LEU A 176 -6.91 -4.85 -20.83
C LEU A 176 -7.31 -6.15 -20.15
N VAL A 177 -8.34 -6.10 -19.30
CA VAL A 177 -8.82 -7.24 -18.53
C VAL A 177 -9.86 -8.06 -19.31
N ASP A 178 -9.54 -9.33 -19.54
CA ASP A 178 -10.50 -10.31 -20.05
C ASP A 178 -11.35 -10.89 -18.90
N TYR A 179 -12.46 -10.22 -18.59
CA TYR A 179 -13.40 -10.63 -17.53
C TYR A 179 -14.12 -11.96 -17.82
N SER A 180 -14.00 -12.54 -19.02
CA SER A 180 -14.54 -13.86 -19.32
C SER A 180 -13.74 -15.00 -18.68
N LYS A 181 -12.47 -14.75 -18.34
CA LYS A 181 -11.60 -15.70 -17.64
C LYS A 181 -11.71 -15.51 -16.13
N PRO A 182 -11.43 -16.54 -15.31
CA PRO A 182 -11.31 -16.33 -13.86
C PRO A 182 -10.09 -15.44 -13.55
N PRO A 183 -10.13 -14.62 -12.48
CA PRO A 183 -8.98 -13.82 -12.09
C PRO A 183 -7.80 -14.72 -11.74
N ALA A 184 -6.57 -14.22 -11.97
CA ALA A 184 -5.34 -14.97 -11.72
C ALA A 184 -5.25 -15.53 -10.28
N VAL A 185 -5.85 -14.83 -9.32
CA VAL A 185 -6.08 -15.36 -7.97
C VAL A 185 -7.59 -15.58 -7.78
N PRO A 186 -8.04 -16.84 -7.62
CA PRO A 186 -9.43 -17.13 -7.34
C PRO A 186 -9.92 -16.38 -6.11
N ARG A 187 -11.21 -16.02 -6.08
CA ARG A 187 -11.82 -15.50 -4.85
C ARG A 187 -11.65 -16.55 -3.75
N LEU A 188 -11.22 -16.14 -2.57
CA LEU A 188 -11.28 -17.04 -1.42
C LEU A 188 -12.76 -17.35 -1.18
N PRO A 189 -13.14 -18.63 -0.96
CA PRO A 189 -14.51 -18.93 -0.56
C PRO A 189 -14.81 -18.13 0.72
N PRO A 190 -16.03 -17.58 0.89
CA PRO A 190 -16.41 -16.99 2.16
C PRO A 190 -16.20 -18.08 3.21
N ARG A 191 -15.31 -17.82 4.19
CA ARG A 191 -15.13 -18.78 5.28
C ARG A 191 -16.50 -18.90 5.95
N LEU A 192 -17.06 -20.11 5.93
CA LEU A 192 -18.11 -20.48 6.86
C LEU A 192 -17.62 -20.03 8.23
N VAL A 193 -18.33 -19.06 8.82
CA VAL A 193 -18.18 -18.77 10.24
C VAL A 193 -18.56 -20.07 10.89
N SER A 194 -17.57 -20.86 11.32
CA SER A 194 -17.84 -21.97 12.21
C SER A 194 -18.50 -21.33 13.42
N LYS A 195 -19.81 -21.49 13.54
CA LYS A 195 -20.51 -21.24 14.78
C LYS A 195 -19.78 -22.10 15.80
N THR A 196 -18.94 -21.48 16.61
CA THR A 196 -18.43 -22.12 17.81
C THR A 196 -19.68 -22.38 18.64
N ALA A 197 -19.98 -23.66 18.83
CA ALA A 197 -21.06 -24.09 19.70
C ALA A 197 -20.82 -23.55 21.12
N ALA A 198 -21.93 -23.32 21.80
CA ALA A 198 -22.07 -22.79 23.14
C ALA A 198 -21.15 -23.44 24.20
#